data_AF-A0A1I1IR10-F1
#
_entry.id   AF-A0A1I1IR10-F1
#
_cell.length_a   1.000
_cell.length_b   1.000
_cell.length_c   1.000
_cell.angle_alpha   90.00
_cell.angle_beta   90.00
_cell.angle_gamma   90.00
#
_symmetry.space_group_name_H-M   'P 1'
#
loop_
_entity.id
_entity.type
_entity.pdbx_description
1 polymer ?
#
loop_
_entity_poly.entity_id
_entity_poly.type
_entity_poly.pdbx_seq_one_letter_code
_entity_poly.pdbx_strand_id
1 'polypeptide(L)'
;MDAKETIFWSAAFPGFGQILNGKLIKGFIFIGIEVLINVQANFNLAIIYSFQGEIQKAIQVTNHQWLMFYPCLYFFSMWDAYRDAGGGNKPWASLPFVFSAYFVTLGLFYSSKLEIFGVLLGPVWLPMLFLIPGILSGFIIRRILLYF
;
A
#
# COMPACT_ATOMS: atom_id res chain seq x y z
N MET A 1 -10.55 3.80 -19.59
CA MET A 1 -9.09 3.87 -19.36
C MET A 1 -8.56 2.44 -19.28
N ASP A 2 -7.32 2.18 -19.70
CA ASP A 2 -6.75 0.84 -19.59
C ASP A 2 -6.55 0.46 -18.12
N ALA A 3 -6.83 -0.80 -17.76
CA ALA A 3 -6.74 -1.24 -16.38
C ALA A 3 -5.32 -1.09 -15.81
N LYS A 4 -4.29 -1.21 -16.64
CA LYS A 4 -2.89 -1.03 -16.21
C LYS A 4 -2.61 0.42 -15.88
N GLU A 5 -3.09 1.35 -16.70
CA GLU A 5 -2.98 2.79 -16.45
C GLU A 5 -3.67 3.19 -15.15
N THR A 6 -4.85 2.62 -14.87
CA THR A 6 -5.59 2.85 -13.62
C THR A 6 -4.76 2.46 -12.38
N ILE A 7 -3.99 1.36 -12.45
CA ILE A 7 -3.12 0.95 -11.33
C ILE A 7 -2.07 2.02 -11.04
N PHE A 8 -1.42 2.60 -12.05
CA PHE A 8 -0.37 3.61 -11.85
C PHE A 8 -0.92 4.86 -11.18
N TRP A 9 -2.10 5.34 -11.59
CA TRP A 9 -2.75 6.49 -10.96
C TRP A 9 -3.24 6.20 -9.54
N SER A 10 -3.81 5.02 -9.30
CA SER A 10 -4.18 4.60 -7.94
C SER A 10 -2.97 4.38 -7.04
N ALA A 11 -1.82 3.98 -7.59
CA ALA A 11 -0.58 3.88 -6.84
C ALA A 11 0.00 5.25 -6.49
N ALA A 12 -0.15 6.25 -7.37
CA ALA A 12 0.28 7.61 -7.07
C ALA A 12 -0.54 8.21 -5.92
N PHE A 13 -1.86 8.00 -5.92
CA PHE A 13 -2.74 8.49 -4.86
C PHE A 13 -4.08 7.72 -4.82
N PRO A 14 -4.45 7.12 -3.67
CA PRO A 14 -5.76 6.50 -3.49
C PRO A 14 -6.91 7.44 -3.87
N GLY A 15 -7.80 6.96 -4.74
CA GLY A 15 -8.94 7.71 -5.26
C GLY A 15 -8.77 8.27 -6.67
N PHE A 16 -7.55 8.47 -7.16
CA PHE A 16 -7.34 8.93 -8.56
C PHE A 16 -7.86 7.93 -9.58
N GLY A 17 -7.57 6.63 -9.41
CA GLY A 17 -8.11 5.60 -10.30
C GLY A 17 -9.63 5.54 -10.29
N GLN A 18 -10.29 5.76 -9.15
CA GLN A 18 -11.75 5.85 -9.07
C GLN A 18 -12.29 7.06 -9.83
N ILE A 19 -11.65 8.23 -9.71
CA ILE A 19 -12.02 9.44 -10.48
C ILE A 19 -11.90 9.18 -11.98
N LEU A 20 -10.79 8.58 -12.41
CA LEU A 20 -10.53 8.26 -13.82
C LEU A 20 -11.50 7.20 -14.38
N ASN A 21 -12.04 6.34 -13.53
CA ASN A 21 -13.12 5.41 -13.86
C ASN A 21 -14.53 6.06 -13.81
N GLY A 22 -14.63 7.38 -13.61
CA GLY A 22 -15.90 8.12 -13.51
C GLY A 22 -16.62 8.00 -12.16
N LYS A 23 -16.01 7.34 -11.16
CA LYS A 23 -16.60 7.14 -9.82
C LYS A 23 -16.20 8.24 -8.85
N LEU A 24 -16.65 9.46 -9.13
CA LEU A 24 -16.25 10.67 -8.40
C LEU A 24 -16.47 10.59 -6.89
N ILE A 25 -17.65 10.17 -6.43
CA ILE A 25 -17.97 10.07 -4.99
C ILE A 25 -16.98 9.15 -4.28
N LYS A 26 -16.74 7.95 -4.83
CA LYS A 26 -15.75 7.02 -4.26
C LYS A 26 -14.36 7.61 -4.27
N GLY A 27 -13.96 8.23 -5.37
CA GLY A 27 -12.64 8.84 -5.52
C GLY A 27 -12.37 9.93 -4.50
N PHE A 28 -13.31 10.85 -4.31
CA PHE A 28 -13.17 11.90 -3.28
C PHE A 28 -13.17 11.35 -1.85
N ILE A 29 -13.95 10.30 -1.57
CA ILE A 29 -13.90 9.61 -0.26
C ILE A 29 -12.50 9.01 -0.03
N PHE A 30 -11.95 8.28 -1.00
CA PHE A 30 -10.61 7.72 -0.87
C PHE A 30 -9.54 8.79 -0.68
N ILE A 31 -9.60 9.88 -1.44
CA ILE A 31 -8.69 11.03 -1.28
C ILE A 31 -8.80 11.62 0.13
N GLY A 32 -10.03 11.81 0.62
CA GLY A 32 -10.26 12.36 1.96
C GLY A 32 -9.68 11.48 3.06
N ILE A 33 -9.90 10.16 2.99
CA ILE A 33 -9.36 9.20 3.97
C ILE A 33 -7.84 9.12 3.85
N GLU A 34 -7.28 9.12 2.64
CA GLU A 34 -5.84 9.12 2.39
C GLU A 34 -5.16 10.34 3.05
N VAL A 35 -5.70 11.54 2.82
CA VAL A 35 -5.20 12.77 3.44
C VAL A 35 -5.32 12.70 4.96
N LEU A 36 -6.46 12.22 5.49
CA LEU A 36 -6.66 12.08 6.92
C LEU A 36 -5.61 11.16 7.56
N ILE A 37 -5.42 9.96 7.00
CA ILE A 37 -4.43 9.01 7.51
C ILE A 37 -3.02 9.58 7.38
N ASN A 38 -2.67 10.17 6.24
CA ASN A 38 -1.35 10.73 6.01
C ASN A 38 -0.99 11.80 7.06
N VAL A 39 -1.91 12.73 7.33
CA VAL A 39 -1.73 13.80 8.32
C VAL A 39 -1.66 13.21 9.73
N GLN A 40 -2.61 12.35 10.11
CA GLN A 40 -2.64 11.78 11.47
C GLN A 40 -1.46 10.84 11.75
N ALA A 41 -0.91 10.19 10.71
CA ALA A 41 0.27 9.35 10.79
C ALA A 41 1.60 10.13 10.82
N ASN A 42 1.58 11.43 10.52
CA ASN A 42 2.77 12.22 10.13
C ASN A 42 3.57 11.57 8.99
N PHE A 43 2.88 10.91 8.05
CA PHE A 43 3.54 10.01 7.11
C PHE A 43 4.51 10.74 6.16
N ASN A 44 4.13 11.91 5.64
CA ASN A 44 5.03 12.71 4.79
C ASN A 44 6.34 13.10 5.51
N LEU A 45 6.27 13.42 6.80
CA LEU A 45 7.46 13.76 7.57
C LEU A 45 8.32 12.52 7.87
N ALA A 46 7.68 11.37 8.13
CA ALA A 46 8.36 10.09 8.25
C ALA A 46 9.11 9.70 6.97
N ILE A 47 8.51 9.99 5.79
CA ILE A 47 9.15 9.80 4.48
C ILE A 47 10.38 10.70 4.38
N ILE A 48 10.28 12.00 4.66
CA ILE A 48 11.42 12.93 4.60
C ILE A 48 12.60 12.41 5.45
N TYR A 49 12.36 12.10 6.73
CA TYR A 49 13.41 11.59 7.61
C TYR A 49 13.97 10.24 7.14
N SER A 50 13.11 9.35 6.64
CA SER A 50 13.53 8.05 6.14
C SER A 50 14.45 8.17 4.92
N PHE A 51 14.15 9.08 4.00
CA PHE A 51 14.97 9.33 2.81
C PHE A 51 16.25 10.11 3.10
N GLN A 52 16.30 10.85 4.21
CA GLN A 52 17.52 11.50 4.71
C GLN A 52 18.41 10.57 5.54
N GLY A 53 17.98 9.33 5.78
CA GLY A 53 18.70 8.37 6.63
C GLY A 53 18.51 8.60 8.14
N GLU A 54 17.65 9.55 8.54
CA GLU A 54 17.35 9.84 9.94
C GLU A 54 16.26 8.89 10.50
N ILE A 55 16.54 7.58 10.43
CA ILE A 55 15.54 6.54 10.70
C ILE A 55 14.91 6.64 12.10
N GLN A 56 15.71 7.00 13.11
CA GLN A 56 15.19 7.17 14.46
C GLN A 56 14.19 8.31 14.57
N LYS A 57 14.43 9.44 13.87
CA LYS A 57 13.45 10.54 13.81
C LYS A 57 12.20 10.13 13.04
N ALA A 58 12.37 9.35 11.96
CA ALA A 58 11.24 8.79 11.23
C ALA A 58 10.34 7.93 12.12
N ILE A 59 10.91 7.04 12.95
CA ILE A 59 10.17 6.21 13.90
C ILE A 59 9.47 7.08 14.94
N GLN A 60 10.17 8.06 15.52
CA GLN A 60 9.63 8.91 16.59
C GLN A 60 8.45 9.78 16.12
N VAL A 61 8.52 10.32 14.90
CA VAL A 61 7.45 11.19 14.39
C VAL A 61 6.24 10.40 13.89
N THR A 62 6.45 9.14 13.50
CA THR A 62 5.39 8.30 12.93
C THR A 62 4.37 7.89 13.99
N ASN A 63 3.11 8.27 13.77
CA ASN A 63 2.01 7.67 14.51
C ASN A 63 1.62 6.32 13.87
N HIS A 64 2.16 5.25 14.46
CA HIS A 64 2.00 3.89 13.93
C HIS A 64 0.55 3.41 13.96
N GLN A 65 -0.28 3.87 14.92
CA GLN A 65 -1.69 3.47 14.97
C GLN A 65 -2.45 3.94 13.74
N TRP A 66 -2.20 5.17 13.29
CA TRP A 66 -2.76 5.69 12.05
C TRP A 66 -2.11 5.08 10.82
N LEU A 67 -0.78 4.95 10.80
CA LEU A 67 -0.07 4.43 9.62
C LEU A 67 -0.42 2.97 9.32
N MET A 68 -0.78 2.15 10.31
CA MET A 68 -1.21 0.77 10.10
C MET A 68 -2.50 0.62 9.27
N PHE A 69 -3.33 1.66 9.18
CA PHE A 69 -4.50 1.64 8.28
C PHE A 69 -4.12 1.84 6.81
N TYR A 70 -2.93 2.42 6.55
CA TYR A 70 -2.48 2.83 5.23
C TYR A 70 -2.37 1.66 4.24
N PRO A 71 -1.70 0.52 4.55
CA PRO A 71 -1.56 -0.56 3.57
C PRO A 71 -2.90 -1.11 3.10
N CYS A 72 -3.82 -1.37 4.03
CA CYS A 72 -5.15 -1.89 3.71
C CYS A 72 -5.92 -0.92 2.82
N LEU A 73 -5.97 0.37 3.17
CA LEU A 73 -6.64 1.38 2.34
C LEU A 73 -6.01 1.49 0.95
N TYR A 74 -4.68 1.56 0.90
CA TYR A 74 -3.91 1.76 -0.31
C TYR A 74 -4.13 0.63 -1.31
N PHE A 75 -3.85 -0.63 -0.93
CA PHE A 75 -4.01 -1.76 -1.85
C PHE A 75 -5.48 -2.08 -2.16
N PHE A 76 -6.41 -1.82 -1.23
CA PHE A 76 -7.83 -1.94 -1.52
C PHE A 76 -8.29 -0.92 -2.56
N SER A 77 -7.87 0.34 -2.43
CA SER A 77 -8.21 1.38 -3.40
C SER A 77 -7.64 1.08 -4.79
N MET A 78 -6.42 0.52 -4.86
CA MET A 78 -5.82 0.06 -6.11
C MET A 78 -6.61 -1.10 -6.73
N TRP A 79 -6.98 -2.10 -5.93
CA TRP A 79 -7.79 -3.22 -6.40
C TRP A 79 -9.18 -2.77 -6.88
N ASP A 80 -9.86 -1.90 -6.13
CA ASP A 80 -11.19 -1.39 -6.50
C ASP A 80 -11.15 -0.65 -7.84
N ALA A 81 -10.16 0.23 -8.03
CA ALA A 81 -9.98 0.95 -9.29
C ALA A 81 -9.61 0.00 -10.45
N TYR A 82 -8.69 -0.93 -10.21
CA TYR A 82 -8.28 -1.93 -11.22
C TYR A 82 -9.46 -2.83 -11.64
N ARG A 83 -10.26 -3.28 -10.69
CA ARG A 83 -11.47 -4.07 -10.94
C ARG A 83 -12.46 -3.29 -11.79
N ASP A 84 -12.71 -2.04 -11.44
CA ASP A 84 -13.66 -1.16 -12.13
C ASP A 84 -13.21 -0.82 -13.57
N ALA A 85 -11.91 -0.83 -13.83
CA ALA A 85 -11.33 -0.67 -15.17
C ALA A 85 -11.34 -1.96 -16.01
N GLY A 86 -11.98 -3.05 -15.54
CA GLY A 86 -12.07 -4.33 -16.25
C GLY A 86 -10.95 -5.33 -15.92
N GLY A 87 -10.04 -4.99 -15.01
CA GLY A 87 -8.95 -5.86 -14.59
C GLY A 87 -9.36 -7.04 -13.70
N GLY A 88 -10.58 -6.99 -13.14
CA GLY A 88 -11.11 -7.98 -12.20
C GLY A 88 -11.71 -9.24 -12.84
N ASN A 89 -11.68 -9.38 -14.16
CA ASN A 89 -12.34 -10.48 -14.87
C ASN A 89 -11.67 -11.85 -14.68
N LYS A 90 -10.46 -11.89 -14.11
CA LYS A 90 -9.74 -13.13 -13.86
C LYS A 90 -10.02 -13.60 -12.43
N PRO A 91 -10.27 -14.91 -12.21
CA PRO A 91 -10.42 -15.45 -10.87
C PRO A 91 -9.19 -15.10 -10.01
N TRP A 92 -9.47 -14.76 -8.75
CA TRP A 92 -8.45 -14.48 -7.73
C TRP A 92 -7.50 -13.32 -8.08
N ALA A 93 -7.89 -12.41 -9.00
CA ALA A 93 -7.05 -11.28 -9.40
C ALA A 93 -6.74 -10.29 -8.26
N SER A 94 -7.50 -10.32 -7.16
CA SER A 94 -7.27 -9.52 -5.96
C SER A 94 -6.10 -10.00 -5.10
N LEU A 95 -5.66 -11.27 -5.24
CA LEU A 95 -4.70 -11.86 -4.30
C LEU A 95 -3.35 -11.11 -4.21
N PRO A 96 -2.73 -10.67 -5.31
CA PRO A 96 -1.51 -9.85 -5.21
C PRO A 96 -1.70 -8.59 -4.38
N PHE A 97 -2.86 -7.93 -4.46
CA PHE A 97 -3.16 -6.72 -3.66
C PHE A 97 -3.37 -7.05 -2.19
N VAL A 98 -4.15 -8.11 -1.90
CA VAL A 98 -4.45 -8.55 -0.53
C VAL A 98 -3.19 -8.99 0.20
N PHE A 99 -2.37 -9.83 -0.42
CA PHE A 99 -1.12 -10.29 0.18
C PHE A 99 -0.11 -9.15 0.32
N SER A 100 -0.08 -8.19 -0.61
CA SER A 100 0.71 -6.98 -0.44
C SER A 100 0.31 -6.20 0.81
N ALA A 101 -1.01 -6.01 1.05
CA ALA A 101 -1.49 -5.34 2.25
C ALA A 101 -1.01 -6.04 3.52
N TYR A 102 -1.10 -7.36 3.58
CA TYR A 102 -0.68 -8.14 4.75
C TYR A 102 0.82 -8.02 5.01
N PHE A 103 1.65 -8.25 3.99
CA PHE A 103 3.10 -8.18 4.16
C PHE A 103 3.58 -6.76 4.48
N VAL A 104 3.05 -5.73 3.81
CA VAL A 104 3.41 -4.34 4.11
C VAL A 104 3.00 -3.98 5.55
N THR A 105 1.86 -4.49 6.03
CA THR A 105 1.45 -4.31 7.44
C THR A 105 2.43 -4.99 8.41
N LEU A 106 2.91 -6.20 8.09
CA LEU A 106 3.97 -6.84 8.87
C LEU A 106 5.26 -6.02 8.86
N GLY A 107 5.63 -5.47 7.71
CA GLY A 107 6.77 -4.55 7.59
C GLY A 107 6.60 -3.33 8.48
N LEU A 108 5.39 -2.77 8.59
CA LEU A 108 5.11 -1.66 9.52
C LEU A 108 5.19 -2.09 10.98
N PHE A 109 4.65 -3.26 11.35
CA PHE A 109 4.73 -3.77 12.72
C PHE A 109 6.16 -3.93 13.22
N TYR A 110 7.04 -4.44 12.36
CA TYR A 110 8.44 -4.69 12.72
C TYR A 110 9.36 -3.50 12.45
N SER A 111 8.87 -2.42 11.86
CA SER A 111 9.66 -1.27 11.40
C SER A 111 10.54 -0.59 12.45
N SER A 112 10.12 -0.65 13.72
CA SER A 112 10.85 -0.03 14.83
C SER A 112 11.89 -0.93 15.49
N LYS A 113 11.94 -2.23 15.13
CA LYS A 113 12.79 -3.22 15.81
C LYS A 113 13.60 -4.12 14.89
N LEU A 114 13.13 -4.35 13.67
CA LEU A 114 13.78 -5.29 12.76
C LEU A 114 14.96 -4.60 12.05
N GLU A 115 16.14 -5.12 12.32
CA GLU A 115 17.37 -4.74 11.64
C GLU A 115 17.70 -5.78 10.58
N ILE A 116 18.03 -5.31 9.37
CA ILE A 116 18.49 -6.16 8.27
C ILE A 116 19.97 -5.87 8.06
N PHE A 117 20.83 -6.87 8.28
CA PHE A 117 22.29 -6.71 8.28
C PHE A 117 22.80 -5.60 9.22
N GLY A 118 22.15 -5.43 10.37
CA GLY A 118 22.48 -4.39 11.36
C GLY A 118 21.98 -2.98 11.01
N VAL A 119 21.17 -2.85 9.95
CA VAL A 119 20.57 -1.57 9.55
C VAL A 119 19.07 -1.58 9.88
N LEU A 120 18.64 -0.63 10.70
CA LEU A 120 17.23 -0.36 10.96
C LEU A 120 16.64 0.42 9.77
N LEU A 121 15.60 -0.12 9.15
CA LEU A 121 15.01 0.45 7.93
C LEU A 121 13.81 1.38 8.21
N GLY A 122 13.21 1.28 9.38
CA GLY A 122 12.15 2.21 9.81
C GLY A 122 10.81 2.03 9.09
N PRO A 123 9.87 2.97 9.34
CA PRO A 123 8.45 2.83 8.97
C PRO A 123 8.16 3.05 7.48
N VAL A 124 9.18 3.31 6.66
CA VAL A 124 9.02 3.58 5.23
C VAL A 124 9.74 2.52 4.40
N TRP A 125 11.04 2.31 4.60
CA TRP A 125 11.82 1.37 3.80
C TRP A 125 11.46 -0.10 4.07
N LEU A 126 11.24 -0.49 5.33
CA LEU A 126 10.92 -1.88 5.65
C LEU A 126 9.58 -2.34 5.04
N PRO A 127 8.47 -1.59 5.17
CA PRO A 127 7.22 -1.93 4.49
C PRO A 127 7.36 -1.96 2.97
N MET A 128 8.11 -1.03 2.37
CA MET A 128 8.36 -1.04 0.92
C MET A 128 9.11 -2.31 0.47
N LEU A 129 10.09 -2.80 1.25
CA LEU A 129 10.74 -4.07 0.96
C LEU A 129 9.77 -5.26 1.08
N PHE A 130 8.87 -5.22 2.07
CA PHE A 130 7.88 -6.28 2.29
C PHE A 130 6.79 -6.32 1.21
N LEU A 131 6.67 -5.29 0.36
CA LEU A 131 5.81 -5.34 -0.82
C LEU A 131 6.21 -6.49 -1.77
N ILE A 132 7.51 -6.73 -1.95
CA ILE A 132 8.03 -7.75 -2.87
C ILE A 132 7.53 -9.16 -2.50
N PRO A 133 7.77 -9.68 -1.27
CA PRO A 133 7.24 -10.98 -0.88
C PRO A 133 5.70 -11.01 -0.83
N GLY A 134 5.03 -9.87 -0.57
CA GLY A 134 3.58 -9.76 -0.65
C GLY A 134 3.03 -10.00 -2.06
N ILE A 135 3.60 -9.35 -3.07
CA ILE A 135 3.21 -9.54 -4.47
C ILE A 135 3.51 -10.98 -4.92
N LEU A 136 4.72 -11.49 -4.61
CA LEU A 136 5.15 -12.84 -4.99
C LEU A 136 4.23 -13.91 -4.39
N SER A 137 3.96 -13.84 -3.09
CA SER A 137 3.06 -14.78 -2.41
C SER A 137 1.65 -14.74 -2.99
N GLY A 138 1.10 -13.55 -3.26
CA GLY A 138 -0.20 -13.40 -3.89
C GLY A 138 -0.28 -14.03 -5.29
N PHE A 139 0.76 -13.90 -6.12
CA PHE A 139 0.81 -14.56 -7.42
C PHE A 139 1.00 -16.09 -7.32
N ILE A 140 1.85 -16.56 -6.40
CA ILE A 140 2.06 -17.99 -6.17
C ILE A 140 0.75 -18.66 -5.74
N ILE A 141 0.07 -18.09 -4.73
CA ILE A 141 -1.18 -18.63 -4.21
C ILE A 141 -2.27 -18.59 -5.29
N ARG A 142 -2.34 -17.50 -6.06
CA ARG A 142 -3.23 -17.43 -7.22
C ARG A 142 -2.97 -18.55 -8.23
N ARG A 143 -1.70 -18.86 -8.52
CA ARG A 143 -1.33 -19.94 -9.46
C ARG A 143 -1.74 -21.30 -8.91
N ILE A 144 -1.57 -21.53 -7.61
CA ILE A 144 -1.99 -22.77 -6.94
C ILE A 144 -3.52 -22.92 -7.04
N LEU A 145 -4.28 -21.89 -6.68
CA LEU A 145 -5.76 -21.89 -6.72
C LEU A 145 -6.38 -21.97 -8.12
N LEU A 146 -5.60 -21.72 -9.17
CA LEU A 146 -6.04 -21.91 -10.55
C LEU A 146 -5.70 -23.31 -11.10
N TYR A 147 -4.82 -24.03 -10.42
CA TYR A 147 -4.43 -25.39 -10.79
C TYR A 147 -5.35 -26.45 -10.17
N PHE A 148 -5.94 -26.14 -9.02
CA PHE A 148 -7.01 -26.90 -8.38
C PHE A 148 -8.38 -26.40 -8.86
#